data_AF-A0A165Q3K3-F1
#
_entry.id   AF-A0A165Q3K3-F1
#
_cell.length_a   1.000
_cell.length_b   1.000
_cell.length_c   1.000
_cell.angle_alpha   90.00
_cell.angle_beta   90.00
_cell.angle_gamma   90.00
#
_symmetry.space_group_name_H-M   'P 1'
#
loop_
_entity.id
_entity.type
_entity.pdbx_description
1 polymer ?
#
loop_
_entity_poly.entity_id
_entity_poly.type
_entity_poly.pdbx_seq_one_letter_code
_entity_poly.pdbx_strand_id
1 'polypeptide(L)'
;MHLSLSQFALLCLTGIVVTSYVLKRSRKAKRLPPGPPRRFIVGNMYNLPQPPEEWKGYAALAKQYGPVTYLRIFTSDVIVLNTMKAATDLMDKRSAVYSDRPRFTMASEVLGMGWITSAMPYGNWWRQHRRALHQHLNESASKRWWTMHEDLNVRFLRRLMDAPEDWFDLAHWLAGANIIRMTFGLDTALKHDPWVQMGIDTVEIFSKAAAFGTFAVDFFPALKYVPSWLPGGGFKRDAAVWREKQYRTKELMFKRASEMLASPTAGAARQSITSELLDAGFGGASIDEEVIKNTVGVMYIAGADTSFASMRAFVHAMLVHPTVQRTVQAELDAKIPTSRLPTLTDRSHLPYLEAVIREVMRTYPVTPMGVSHRVTKDDEYEGMHIPKGATVIANTWAILNDEQLYPEPNEFKPERFLRDLL
;
A
#
# COMPACT_ATOMS: atom_id res chain seq x y z
N MET A 1 24.58 24.25 45.32
CA MET A 1 23.46 25.09 44.85
C MET A 1 22.25 24.81 45.74
N HIS A 2 21.95 25.71 46.68
CA HIS A 2 20.75 25.61 47.51
C HIS A 2 19.59 26.25 46.73
N LEU A 3 18.61 25.45 46.33
CA LEU A 3 17.35 25.96 45.79
C LEU A 3 16.67 26.79 46.86
N SER A 4 16.22 28.01 46.53
CA SER A 4 15.48 28.83 47.48
C SER A 4 14.14 28.18 47.82
N LEU A 5 13.59 28.47 49.00
CA LEU A 5 12.28 27.95 49.44
C LEU A 5 11.18 28.17 48.39
N SER A 6 11.26 29.29 47.66
CA SER A 6 10.34 29.65 46.58
C SER A 6 10.50 28.77 45.33
N GLN A 7 11.72 28.35 44.98
CA GLN A 7 11.98 27.44 43.86
C GLN A 7 11.50 26.02 44.17
N PHE A 8 11.67 25.58 45.43
CA PHE A 8 11.14 24.29 45.88
C PHE A 8 9.61 24.28 45.88
N ALA A 9 8.98 25.34 46.39
CA ALA A 9 7.53 25.51 46.36
C ALA A 9 6.98 25.49 44.93
N LEU A 10 7.65 26.16 43.98
CA LEU A 10 7.25 26.18 42.57
C LEU A 10 7.34 24.80 41.91
N LEU A 11 8.38 24.01 42.21
CA LEU A 11 8.54 22.63 41.75
C LEU A 11 7.46 21.70 42.33
N CYS A 12 7.13 21.84 43.62
CA CYS A 12 6.04 21.10 44.23
C CYS A 12 4.68 21.50 43.62
N LEU A 13 4.45 22.79 43.37
CA LEU A 13 3.19 23.27 42.77
C LEU A 13 3.04 22.76 41.34
N THR A 14 4.11 22.80 40.53
CA THR A 14 4.10 22.23 39.17
C THR A 14 3.91 20.72 39.22
N GLY A 15 4.58 20.01 40.13
CA GLY A 15 4.37 18.58 40.36
C GLY A 15 2.93 18.25 40.72
N ILE A 16 2.30 19.01 41.61
CA ILE A 16 0.89 18.85 42.00
C ILE A 16 -0.04 19.17 40.85
N VAL A 17 0.19 20.26 40.10
CA VAL A 17 -0.65 20.63 38.94
C VAL A 17 -0.54 19.57 37.84
N VAL A 18 0.67 19.10 37.52
CA VAL A 18 0.90 18.02 36.55
C VAL A 18 0.24 16.74 37.02
N THR A 19 0.42 16.34 38.29
CA THR A 19 -0.19 15.14 38.85
C THR A 19 -1.71 15.25 38.87
N SER A 20 -2.26 16.41 39.24
CA SER A 20 -3.71 16.68 39.25
C SER A 20 -4.30 16.67 37.84
N TYR A 21 -3.59 17.24 36.86
CA TYR A 21 -3.96 17.21 35.45
C TYR A 21 -3.93 15.77 34.90
N VAL A 22 -2.88 15.00 35.23
CA VAL A 22 -2.76 13.58 34.86
C VAL A 22 -3.85 12.74 35.52
N LEU A 23 -4.14 12.95 36.81
CA LEU A 23 -5.18 12.24 37.56
C LEU A 23 -6.60 12.62 37.11
N LYS A 24 -6.88 13.89 36.79
CA LYS A 24 -8.17 14.31 36.21
C LYS A 24 -8.37 13.77 34.79
N ARG A 25 -7.31 13.74 33.97
CA ARG A 25 -7.32 13.09 32.66
C ARG A 25 -7.50 11.58 32.75
N SER A 26 -6.97 10.96 33.82
CA SER A 26 -7.15 9.54 34.15
C SER A 26 -8.57 9.21 34.63
N ARG A 27 -9.22 10.10 35.40
CA ARG A 27 -10.60 9.87 35.93
C ARG A 27 -11.71 9.95 34.88
N LYS A 28 -11.47 10.57 33.72
CA LYS A 28 -12.28 10.39 32.49
C LYS A 28 -11.51 9.52 31.49
N ALA A 29 -10.95 8.39 31.94
CA ALA A 29 -10.42 7.39 31.03
C ALA A 29 -11.58 6.87 30.16
N LYS A 30 -11.78 7.56 29.03
CA LYS A 30 -12.45 7.02 27.85
C LYS A 30 -11.95 5.59 27.71
N ARG A 31 -12.87 4.63 27.60
CA ARG A 31 -12.55 3.20 27.56
C ARG A 31 -11.86 2.91 26.22
N LEU A 32 -10.58 3.23 26.11
CA LEU A 32 -9.80 2.96 24.91
C LEU A 32 -9.85 1.45 24.60
N PRO A 33 -9.65 1.04 23.34
CA PRO A 33 -9.53 -0.38 23.05
C PRO A 33 -8.42 -1.01 23.90
N PRO A 34 -8.53 -2.31 24.19
CA PRO A 34 -7.55 -3.03 25.00
C PRO A 34 -6.17 -3.09 24.31
N GLY A 35 -5.10 -3.15 25.11
CA GLY A 35 -3.74 -3.22 24.60
C GLY A 35 -2.70 -3.35 25.71
N PRO A 36 -1.42 -3.55 25.35
CA PRO A 36 -0.34 -3.72 26.32
C PRO A 36 -0.21 -2.52 27.27
N PRO A 37 0.19 -2.76 28.54
CA PRO A 37 0.48 -1.68 29.48
C PRO A 37 1.49 -0.69 28.93
N ARG A 38 1.16 0.61 29.06
CA ARG A 38 1.97 1.71 28.52
C ARG A 38 3.12 2.05 29.46
N ARG A 39 4.33 2.19 28.93
CA ARG A 39 5.46 2.79 29.66
C ARG A 39 5.33 4.31 29.70
N PHE A 40 5.89 4.94 30.72
CA PHE A 40 5.93 6.39 30.85
C PHE A 40 6.68 7.01 29.66
N ILE A 41 6.13 8.07 29.06
CA ILE A 41 6.62 8.81 27.88
C ILE A 41 6.56 8.04 26.55
N VAL A 42 7.22 6.88 26.44
CA VAL A 42 7.35 6.15 25.15
C VAL A 42 6.11 5.32 24.79
N GLY A 43 5.23 5.07 25.75
CA GLY A 43 4.04 4.24 25.57
C GLY A 43 4.41 2.78 25.27
N ASN A 44 3.99 2.28 24.12
CA ASN A 44 4.11 0.91 23.64
C ASN A 44 5.18 0.74 22.55
N MET A 45 6.11 1.68 22.40
CA MET A 45 7.18 1.61 21.40
C MET A 45 7.95 0.27 21.43
N TYR A 46 8.23 -0.25 22.64
CA TYR A 46 8.91 -1.55 22.82
C TYR A 46 7.98 -2.77 22.68
N ASN A 47 6.68 -2.55 22.51
CA ASN A 47 5.72 -3.60 22.20
C ASN A 47 5.48 -3.72 20.69
N LEU A 48 6.08 -2.84 19.86
CA LEU A 48 5.87 -2.89 18.42
C LEU A 48 6.51 -4.14 17.84
N PRO A 49 5.73 -4.96 17.11
CA PRO A 49 6.28 -6.02 16.27
C PRO A 49 7.34 -5.47 15.32
N GLN A 50 8.42 -6.22 15.14
CA GLN A 50 9.53 -5.83 14.27
C GLN A 50 9.43 -6.56 12.92
N PRO A 51 9.94 -5.95 11.83
CA PRO A 51 10.06 -6.63 10.55
C PRO A 51 10.99 -7.85 10.64
N PRO A 52 10.87 -8.83 9.72
CA PRO A 52 10.09 -8.78 8.47
C PRO A 52 8.67 -9.34 8.55
N GLU A 53 8.20 -9.81 9.71
CA GLU A 53 6.88 -10.44 9.87
C GLU A 53 6.00 -9.73 10.93
N GLU A 54 6.03 -8.40 10.93
CA GLU A 54 5.36 -7.57 11.94
C GLU A 54 3.86 -7.86 12.08
N TRP A 55 3.19 -8.24 10.98
CA TRP A 55 1.77 -8.59 10.96
C TRP A 55 1.43 -9.79 11.85
N LYS A 56 2.34 -10.77 11.97
CA LYS A 56 2.17 -11.92 12.88
C LYS A 56 2.27 -11.47 14.34
N GLY A 57 3.17 -10.55 14.64
CA GLY A 57 3.27 -9.96 15.98
C GLY A 57 2.03 -9.15 16.35
N TYR A 58 1.45 -8.41 15.41
CA TYR A 58 0.18 -7.72 15.63
C TYR A 58 -0.98 -8.71 15.85
N ALA A 59 -1.00 -9.82 15.10
CA ALA A 59 -1.97 -10.90 15.32
C ALA A 59 -1.80 -11.57 16.70
N ALA A 60 -0.56 -11.75 17.17
CA ALA A 60 -0.29 -12.26 18.51
C ALA A 60 -0.80 -11.30 19.61
N LEU A 61 -0.64 -9.99 19.42
CA LEU A 61 -1.26 -8.99 20.30
C LEU A 61 -2.79 -9.08 20.27
N ALA A 62 -3.38 -9.31 19.10
CA ALA A 62 -4.83 -9.48 18.96
C ALA A 62 -5.36 -10.69 19.75
N LYS A 63 -4.61 -11.81 19.77
CA LYS A 63 -4.97 -12.97 20.60
C LYS A 63 -4.98 -12.65 22.09
N GLN A 64 -4.11 -11.75 22.55
CA GLN A 64 -4.01 -11.37 23.96
C GLN A 64 -5.00 -10.26 24.37
N TYR A 65 -5.21 -9.27 23.52
CA TYR A 65 -5.96 -8.06 23.87
C TYR A 65 -7.33 -7.98 23.19
N GLY A 66 -7.57 -8.72 22.12
CA GLY A 66 -8.85 -8.77 21.41
C GLY A 66 -8.76 -8.29 19.96
N PRO A 67 -9.91 -8.29 19.25
CA PRO A 67 -9.96 -8.04 17.81
C PRO A 67 -9.60 -6.61 17.39
N VAL A 68 -9.77 -5.65 18.31
CA VAL A 68 -9.38 -4.24 18.15
C VAL A 68 -8.31 -3.92 19.20
N THR A 69 -7.06 -3.87 18.75
CA THR A 69 -5.90 -3.68 19.64
C THR A 69 -5.45 -2.22 19.61
N TYR A 70 -5.23 -1.64 20.78
CA TYR A 70 -4.73 -0.28 20.94
C TYR A 70 -3.25 -0.24 21.33
N LEU A 71 -2.50 0.67 20.72
CA LEU A 71 -1.13 1.00 21.07
C LEU A 71 -0.97 2.52 21.13
N ARG A 72 -0.19 3.00 22.10
CA ARG A 72 0.18 4.40 22.24
C ARG A 72 1.67 4.52 21.95
N ILE A 73 2.11 5.25 20.95
CA ILE A 73 3.55 5.47 20.70
C ILE A 73 3.83 6.95 20.82
N PHE A 74 4.60 7.33 21.84
CA PHE A 74 4.76 8.73 22.24
C PHE A 74 3.39 9.44 22.38
N THR A 75 3.09 10.33 21.46
CA THR A 75 1.87 11.14 21.39
C THR A 75 0.78 10.53 20.49
N SER A 76 1.11 9.52 19.71
CA SER A 76 0.25 8.95 18.67
C SER A 76 -0.55 7.75 19.18
N ASP A 77 -1.82 7.73 18.83
CA ASP A 77 -2.75 6.63 19.11
C ASP A 77 -2.85 5.74 17.87
N VAL A 78 -2.71 4.42 18.06
CA VAL A 78 -2.71 3.42 16.99
C VAL A 78 -3.73 2.35 17.33
N ILE A 79 -4.56 2.01 16.37
CA ILE A 79 -5.60 1.00 16.47
C ILE A 79 -5.36 -0.02 15.37
N VAL A 80 -5.25 -1.28 15.75
CA VAL A 80 -5.07 -2.39 14.81
C VAL A 80 -6.35 -3.22 14.78
N LEU A 81 -6.92 -3.38 13.59
CA LEU A 81 -8.13 -4.15 13.34
C LEU A 81 -7.72 -5.53 12.82
N ASN A 82 -8.00 -6.58 13.57
CA ASN A 82 -7.53 -7.94 13.28
C ASN A 82 -8.63 -8.90 12.82
N THR A 83 -9.87 -8.42 12.68
CA THR A 83 -11.01 -9.23 12.23
C THR A 83 -11.74 -8.53 11.08
N MET A 84 -12.37 -9.32 10.20
CA MET A 84 -13.18 -8.80 9.10
C MET A 84 -14.30 -7.90 9.64
N LYS A 85 -14.98 -8.32 10.72
CA LYS A 85 -16.06 -7.54 11.34
C LYS A 85 -15.60 -6.14 11.71
N ALA A 86 -14.51 -6.00 12.47
CA ALA A 86 -14.03 -4.70 12.90
C ALA A 86 -13.56 -3.83 11.72
N ALA A 87 -12.88 -4.43 10.73
CA ALA A 87 -12.46 -3.74 9.52
C ALA A 87 -13.65 -3.21 8.72
N THR A 88 -14.68 -4.04 8.46
CA THR A 88 -15.89 -3.64 7.74
C THR A 88 -16.70 -2.61 8.52
N ASP A 89 -16.91 -2.81 9.82
CA ASP A 89 -17.73 -1.91 10.63
C ASP A 89 -17.13 -0.49 10.72
N LEU A 90 -15.81 -0.37 10.77
CA LEU A 90 -15.13 0.91 10.91
C LEU A 90 -14.69 1.51 9.58
N MET A 91 -13.99 0.75 8.74
CA MET A 91 -13.35 1.30 7.53
C MET A 91 -14.30 1.38 6.33
N ASP A 92 -15.30 0.50 6.26
CA ASP A 92 -16.27 0.47 5.15
C ASP A 92 -17.57 1.19 5.54
N LYS A 93 -18.34 0.65 6.50
CA LYS A 93 -19.63 1.22 6.92
C LYS A 93 -19.51 2.65 7.48
N ARG A 94 -18.36 2.99 8.08
CA ARG A 94 -18.06 4.34 8.60
C ARG A 94 -16.95 5.04 7.80
N SER A 95 -16.80 4.72 6.52
CA SER A 95 -15.75 5.25 5.63
C SER A 95 -15.59 6.78 5.67
N ALA A 96 -16.68 7.55 5.84
CA ALA A 96 -16.60 9.01 6.00
C ALA A 96 -15.73 9.47 7.20
N VAL A 97 -15.56 8.62 8.21
CA VAL A 97 -14.76 8.88 9.42
C VAL A 97 -13.35 8.29 9.31
N TYR A 98 -13.23 7.15 8.63
CA TYR A 98 -11.99 6.36 8.61
C TYR A 98 -11.21 6.47 7.30
N SER A 99 -11.65 7.19 6.27
CA SER A 99 -10.95 7.25 4.96
C SER A 99 -9.77 8.23 4.89
N ASP A 100 -9.49 8.99 5.95
CA ASP A 100 -8.38 9.94 5.96
C ASP A 100 -7.03 9.23 6.11
N ARG A 101 -5.93 9.97 5.97
CA ARG A 101 -4.56 9.44 6.05
C ARG A 101 -3.76 10.06 7.18
N PRO A 102 -2.89 9.27 7.85
CA PRO A 102 -1.91 9.82 8.79
C PRO A 102 -1.02 10.85 8.10
N ARG A 103 -0.46 11.76 8.89
CA ARG A 103 0.53 12.71 8.40
C ARG A 103 1.88 12.01 8.29
N PHE A 104 2.19 11.46 7.12
CA PHE A 104 3.49 10.87 6.81
C PHE A 104 4.53 11.99 6.64
N THR A 105 5.09 12.49 7.74
CA THR A 105 6.01 13.64 7.69
C THR A 105 7.27 13.29 6.91
N MET A 106 7.82 12.09 7.12
CA MET A 106 8.97 11.61 6.36
C MET A 106 8.64 11.50 4.87
N ALA A 107 7.66 10.66 4.49
CA ALA A 107 7.35 10.41 3.08
C ALA A 107 6.78 11.65 2.36
N SER A 108 5.84 12.38 2.95
CA SER A 108 5.14 13.46 2.26
C SER A 108 5.88 14.79 2.31
N GLU A 109 6.42 15.19 3.48
CA GLU A 109 6.96 16.54 3.66
C GLU A 109 8.47 16.62 3.48
N VAL A 110 9.20 15.60 3.94
CA VAL A 110 10.66 15.56 3.79
C VAL A 110 11.03 15.09 2.38
N LEU A 111 10.46 13.97 1.92
CA LEU A 111 10.75 13.40 0.60
C LEU A 111 9.95 14.03 -0.53
N GLY A 112 8.81 14.67 -0.25
CA GLY A 112 7.95 15.25 -1.27
C GLY A 112 7.05 14.24 -1.99
N MET A 113 6.82 13.05 -1.41
CA MET A 113 6.00 11.98 -2.00
C MET A 113 4.51 12.11 -1.66
N GLY A 114 4.05 13.32 -1.31
CA GLY A 114 2.63 13.61 -1.02
C GLY A 114 1.71 13.46 -2.23
N TRP A 115 2.26 13.23 -3.43
CA TRP A 115 1.55 12.92 -4.65
C TRP A 115 1.06 11.47 -4.73
N ILE A 116 1.48 10.60 -3.82
CA ILE A 116 1.01 9.22 -3.76
C ILE A 116 -0.42 9.20 -3.20
N THR A 117 -1.37 8.83 -4.07
CA THR A 117 -2.81 8.92 -3.75
C THR A 117 -3.21 8.10 -2.51
N SER A 118 -2.51 7.00 -2.23
CA SER A 118 -2.76 6.19 -1.02
C SER A 118 -2.28 6.84 0.28
N ALA A 119 -1.45 7.89 0.22
CA ALA A 119 -0.95 8.66 1.36
C ALA A 119 -1.58 10.05 1.50
N MET A 120 -2.35 10.50 0.51
CA MET A 120 -2.99 11.82 0.53
C MET A 120 -4.10 11.91 1.58
N PRO A 121 -4.20 13.03 2.32
CA PRO A 121 -5.35 13.31 3.17
C PRO A 121 -6.66 13.32 2.37
N TYR A 122 -7.73 12.87 3.00
CA TYR A 122 -9.04 12.86 2.36
C TYR A 122 -9.54 14.29 2.11
N GLY A 123 -9.94 14.59 0.88
CA GLY A 123 -10.37 15.93 0.49
C GLY A 123 -10.65 16.08 -1.01
N ASN A 124 -10.92 17.31 -1.45
CA ASN A 124 -11.13 17.62 -2.87
C ASN A 124 -9.92 17.24 -3.73
N TRP A 125 -8.70 17.47 -3.22
CA TRP A 125 -7.46 17.11 -3.91
C TRP A 125 -7.38 15.60 -4.18
N TRP A 126 -7.52 14.78 -3.14
CA TRP A 126 -7.57 13.32 -3.29
C TRP A 126 -8.71 12.86 -4.20
N ARG A 127 -9.91 13.45 -4.10
CA ARG A 127 -11.06 13.07 -4.94
C ARG A 127 -10.80 13.28 -6.44
N GLN A 128 -10.06 14.33 -6.82
CA GLN A 128 -9.67 14.55 -8.21
C GLN A 128 -8.76 13.43 -8.71
N HIS A 129 -7.72 13.08 -7.97
CA HIS A 129 -6.81 11.97 -8.32
C HIS A 129 -7.55 10.63 -8.36
N ARG A 130 -8.40 10.35 -7.37
CA ARG A 130 -9.19 9.11 -7.32
C ARG A 130 -10.13 9.00 -8.51
N ARG A 131 -10.73 10.10 -8.95
CA ARG A 131 -11.57 10.16 -10.15
C ARG A 131 -10.75 9.87 -11.41
N ALA A 132 -9.57 10.49 -11.57
CA ALA A 132 -8.68 10.22 -12.69
C ALA A 132 -8.34 8.73 -12.76
N LEU A 133 -7.85 8.15 -11.66
CA LEU A 133 -7.53 6.72 -11.59
C LEU A 133 -8.72 5.83 -11.98
N HIS A 134 -9.90 6.08 -11.39
CA HIS A 134 -11.06 5.20 -11.56
C HIS A 134 -11.62 5.22 -12.99
N GLN A 135 -11.50 6.34 -13.71
CA GLN A 135 -11.95 6.43 -15.11
C GLN A 135 -11.20 5.47 -16.04
N HIS A 136 -9.91 5.19 -15.76
CA HIS A 136 -9.11 4.30 -16.60
C HIS A 136 -8.94 2.88 -16.04
N LEU A 137 -9.24 2.66 -14.75
CA LEU A 137 -8.95 1.39 -14.04
C LEU A 137 -10.19 0.64 -13.52
N ASN A 138 -11.41 1.11 -13.77
CA ASN A 138 -12.61 0.33 -13.44
C ASN A 138 -12.72 -0.94 -14.31
N GLU A 139 -13.61 -1.86 -13.93
CA GLU A 139 -13.76 -3.16 -14.60
C GLU A 139 -14.02 -3.06 -16.10
N SER A 140 -14.84 -2.09 -16.54
CA SER A 140 -15.11 -1.90 -17.96
C SER A 140 -13.91 -1.26 -18.67
N ALA A 141 -13.31 -0.25 -18.04
CA ALA A 141 -12.19 0.50 -18.60
C ALA A 141 -10.94 -0.35 -18.77
N SER A 142 -10.70 -1.34 -17.90
CA SER A 142 -9.52 -2.20 -17.95
C SER A 142 -9.51 -3.15 -19.15
N LYS A 143 -10.68 -3.53 -19.68
CA LYS A 143 -10.81 -4.50 -20.79
C LYS A 143 -10.11 -4.03 -22.06
N ARG A 144 -10.02 -2.72 -22.30
CA ARG A 144 -9.34 -2.17 -23.48
C ARG A 144 -7.84 -2.48 -23.54
N TRP A 145 -7.25 -2.82 -22.38
CA TRP A 145 -5.82 -3.13 -22.27
C TRP A 145 -5.52 -4.63 -22.40
N TRP A 146 -6.54 -5.49 -22.50
CA TRP A 146 -6.36 -6.95 -22.53
C TRP A 146 -5.44 -7.43 -23.64
N THR A 147 -5.66 -6.99 -24.87
CA THR A 147 -4.79 -7.35 -26.02
C THR A 147 -3.34 -6.90 -25.82
N MET A 148 -3.13 -5.75 -25.16
CA MET A 148 -1.79 -5.26 -24.84
C MET A 148 -1.10 -6.15 -23.80
N HIS A 149 -1.83 -6.56 -22.76
CA HIS A 149 -1.33 -7.51 -21.76
C HIS A 149 -0.99 -8.86 -22.39
N GLU A 150 -1.84 -9.37 -23.29
CA GLU A 150 -1.64 -10.62 -24.01
C GLU A 150 -0.39 -10.59 -24.92
N ASP A 151 -0.15 -9.49 -25.66
CA ASP A 151 1.08 -9.31 -26.46
C ASP A 151 2.34 -9.34 -25.58
N LEU A 152 2.32 -8.65 -24.43
CA LEU A 152 3.45 -8.67 -23.50
C LEU A 152 3.66 -10.06 -22.88
N ASN A 153 2.58 -10.80 -22.57
CA ASN A 153 2.66 -12.17 -22.09
C ASN A 153 3.32 -13.10 -23.11
N VAL A 154 3.00 -12.97 -24.40
CA VAL A 154 3.65 -13.76 -25.46
C VAL A 154 5.15 -13.48 -25.52
N ARG A 155 5.56 -12.21 -25.41
CA ARG A 155 6.99 -11.83 -25.37
C ARG A 155 7.70 -12.40 -24.14
N PHE A 156 7.06 -12.31 -22.97
CA PHE A 156 7.54 -12.91 -21.73
C PHE A 156 7.74 -14.42 -21.88
N LEU A 157 6.73 -15.16 -22.36
CA LEU A 157 6.78 -16.61 -22.52
C LEU A 157 7.87 -17.05 -23.50
N ARG A 158 8.02 -16.36 -24.64
CA ARG A 158 9.11 -16.65 -25.59
C ARG A 158 10.49 -16.54 -24.94
N ARG A 159 10.72 -15.51 -24.13
CA ARG A 159 12.00 -15.34 -23.43
C ARG A 159 12.20 -16.30 -22.28
N LEU A 160 11.14 -16.64 -21.56
CA LEU A 160 11.21 -17.64 -20.52
C LEU A 160 11.57 -19.02 -21.08
N MET A 161 11.17 -19.34 -22.31
CA MET A 161 11.62 -20.56 -23.00
C MET A 161 13.11 -20.52 -23.39
N ASP A 162 13.61 -19.34 -23.80
CA ASP A 162 15.02 -19.16 -24.19
C ASP A 162 15.98 -19.19 -22.98
N ALA A 163 15.57 -18.58 -21.87
CA ALA A 163 16.38 -18.35 -20.66
C ALA A 163 15.52 -18.47 -19.38
N PRO A 164 15.11 -19.68 -18.97
CA PRO A 164 14.25 -19.90 -17.81
C PRO A 164 14.88 -19.44 -16.48
N GLU A 165 16.22 -19.42 -16.39
CA GLU A 165 16.98 -18.91 -15.26
C GLU A 165 16.72 -17.42 -14.98
N ASP A 166 16.33 -16.65 -16.00
CA ASP A 166 16.04 -15.21 -15.90
C ASP A 166 14.58 -14.94 -15.45
N TRP A 167 13.81 -15.96 -15.04
CA TRP A 167 12.38 -15.86 -14.67
C TRP A 167 12.06 -14.64 -13.79
N PHE A 168 12.88 -14.40 -12.75
CA PHE A 168 12.61 -13.36 -11.77
C PHE A 168 12.64 -11.96 -12.41
N ASP A 169 13.69 -11.68 -13.18
CA ASP A 169 13.85 -10.42 -13.88
C ASP A 169 12.82 -10.26 -15.01
N LEU A 170 12.51 -11.35 -15.72
CA LEU A 170 11.49 -11.36 -16.77
C LEU A 170 10.08 -11.11 -16.23
N ALA A 171 9.75 -11.68 -15.07
CA ALA A 171 8.45 -11.47 -14.42
C ALA A 171 8.32 -10.04 -13.91
N HIS A 172 9.39 -9.48 -13.36
CA HIS A 172 9.42 -8.09 -12.93
C HIS A 172 9.30 -7.14 -14.12
N TRP A 173 10.03 -7.43 -15.19
CA TRP A 173 9.90 -6.74 -16.46
C TRP A 173 8.47 -6.79 -16.98
N LEU A 174 7.80 -7.95 -16.98
CA LEU A 174 6.44 -8.07 -17.47
C LEU A 174 5.49 -7.13 -16.72
N ALA A 175 5.56 -7.10 -15.39
CA ALA A 175 4.74 -6.19 -14.57
C ALA A 175 5.03 -4.70 -14.89
N GLY A 176 6.32 -4.33 -14.97
CA GLY A 176 6.74 -2.97 -15.31
C GLY A 176 6.35 -2.55 -16.74
N ALA A 177 6.57 -3.42 -17.73
CA ALA A 177 6.23 -3.19 -19.12
C ALA A 177 4.74 -2.96 -19.32
N ASN A 178 3.90 -3.74 -18.64
CA ASN A 178 2.45 -3.59 -18.67
C ASN A 178 2.02 -2.19 -18.22
N ILE A 179 2.48 -1.76 -17.05
CA ILE A 179 2.07 -0.46 -16.49
C ILE A 179 2.68 0.71 -17.25
N ILE A 180 3.94 0.60 -17.69
CA ILE A 180 4.63 1.66 -18.46
C ILE A 180 3.96 1.84 -19.83
N ARG A 181 3.65 0.75 -20.53
CA ARG A 181 3.00 0.82 -21.84
C ARG A 181 1.57 1.36 -21.73
N MET A 182 0.80 0.88 -20.75
CA MET A 182 -0.56 1.37 -20.49
C MET A 182 -0.58 2.86 -20.13
N THR A 183 0.34 3.29 -19.27
CA THR A 183 0.31 4.63 -18.69
C THR A 183 0.93 5.67 -19.62
N PHE A 184 2.07 5.35 -20.25
CA PHE A 184 2.89 6.32 -20.99
C PHE A 184 3.03 6.00 -22.48
N GLY A 185 2.52 4.86 -22.96
CA GLY A 185 2.67 4.43 -24.36
C GLY A 185 4.10 4.03 -24.75
N LEU A 186 5.00 3.91 -23.77
CA LEU A 186 6.41 3.61 -23.98
C LEU A 186 6.64 2.10 -24.11
N ASP A 187 7.55 1.71 -25.00
CA ASP A 187 8.13 0.37 -24.97
C ASP A 187 9.27 0.32 -23.96
N THR A 188 9.38 -0.81 -23.27
CA THR A 188 10.45 -1.11 -22.32
C THR A 188 11.44 -2.09 -22.93
N ALA A 189 12.73 -1.86 -22.68
CA ALA A 189 13.79 -2.84 -22.93
C ALA A 189 13.54 -4.10 -22.08
N LEU A 190 13.91 -5.26 -22.62
CA LEU A 190 13.65 -6.56 -21.97
C LEU A 190 14.58 -6.85 -20.78
N LYS A 191 15.78 -6.25 -20.75
CA LYS A 191 16.76 -6.41 -19.66
C LYS A 191 17.23 -5.05 -19.17
N HIS A 192 17.37 -4.93 -17.86
CA HIS A 192 17.87 -3.74 -17.16
C HIS A 192 17.22 -2.45 -17.66
N ASP A 193 15.90 -2.48 -17.84
CA ASP A 193 15.18 -1.30 -18.28
C ASP A 193 15.25 -0.21 -17.20
N PRO A 194 15.82 0.96 -17.52
CA PRO A 194 16.04 2.01 -16.54
C PRO A 194 14.73 2.60 -16.02
N TRP A 195 13.63 2.48 -16.76
CA TRP A 195 12.31 2.87 -16.29
C TRP A 195 11.85 1.85 -15.26
N VAL A 196 11.75 0.57 -15.61
CA VAL A 196 11.31 -0.47 -14.65
C VAL A 196 12.06 -0.35 -13.31
N GLN A 197 13.39 -0.21 -13.33
CA GLN A 197 14.18 -0.03 -12.11
C GLN A 197 13.85 1.25 -11.33
N MET A 198 13.60 2.36 -12.01
CA MET A 198 13.23 3.63 -11.38
C MET A 198 11.90 3.55 -10.64
N GLY A 199 10.92 2.82 -11.18
CA GLY A 199 9.66 2.53 -10.50
C GLY A 199 9.88 1.77 -9.21
N ILE A 200 10.66 0.69 -9.28
CA ILE A 200 11.00 -0.20 -8.15
C ILE A 200 11.68 0.58 -7.01
N ASP A 201 12.75 1.32 -7.35
CA ASP A 201 13.48 2.15 -6.38
C ASP A 201 12.53 3.11 -5.65
N THR A 202 11.55 3.68 -6.37
CA THR A 202 10.60 4.65 -5.80
C THR A 202 9.60 4.00 -4.85
N VAL A 203 9.08 2.82 -5.19
CA VAL A 203 8.21 2.05 -4.29
C VAL A 203 8.97 1.67 -3.03
N GLU A 204 10.21 1.20 -3.15
CA GLU A 204 11.01 0.79 -1.99
C GLU A 204 11.28 1.98 -1.05
N ILE A 205 11.61 3.15 -1.61
CA ILE A 205 11.75 4.40 -0.85
C ILE A 205 10.45 4.73 -0.11
N PHE A 206 9.30 4.67 -0.79
CA PHE A 206 8.01 4.95 -0.17
C PHE A 206 7.69 3.96 0.95
N SER A 207 7.85 2.66 0.71
CA SER A 207 7.61 1.61 1.71
C SER A 207 8.45 1.81 2.97
N LYS A 208 9.74 2.15 2.83
CA LYS A 208 10.62 2.48 3.96
C LYS A 208 10.17 3.75 4.69
N ALA A 209 9.82 4.80 3.95
CA ALA A 209 9.47 6.11 4.50
C ALA A 209 8.06 6.19 5.10
N ALA A 210 7.13 5.36 4.64
CA ALA A 210 5.75 5.30 5.14
C ALA A 210 5.54 4.19 6.19
N ALA A 211 6.53 3.30 6.37
CA ALA A 211 6.51 2.28 7.41
C ALA A 211 6.35 2.92 8.79
N PHE A 212 5.29 2.52 9.47
CA PHE A 212 4.92 3.11 10.74
C PHE A 212 5.92 2.73 11.84
N GLY A 213 6.46 3.73 12.53
CA GLY A 213 7.45 3.50 13.60
C GLY A 213 8.90 3.63 13.17
N THR A 214 9.21 3.74 11.87
CA THR A 214 10.58 3.77 11.37
C THR A 214 11.30 5.08 11.65
N PHE A 215 10.62 6.23 11.47
CA PHE A 215 11.25 7.54 11.63
C PHE A 215 10.62 8.36 12.77
N ALA A 216 11.48 8.89 13.65
CA ALA A 216 11.06 9.75 14.76
C ALA A 216 10.32 11.03 14.28
N VAL A 217 10.63 11.50 13.07
CA VAL A 217 10.00 12.70 12.48
C VAL A 217 8.49 12.54 12.26
N ASP A 218 7.99 11.32 12.13
CA ASP A 218 6.55 11.07 11.99
C ASP A 218 5.80 11.23 13.33
N PHE A 219 6.48 11.00 14.45
CA PHE A 219 5.94 11.26 15.80
C PHE A 219 6.18 12.71 16.24
N PHE A 220 7.30 13.29 15.82
CA PHE A 220 7.73 14.64 16.17
C PHE A 220 8.03 15.46 14.91
N PRO A 221 7.01 16.03 14.24
CA PRO A 221 7.19 16.73 12.97
C PRO A 221 8.18 17.90 13.02
N ALA A 222 8.42 18.50 14.19
CA ALA A 222 9.41 19.54 14.37
C ALA A 222 10.85 19.09 14.01
N LEU A 223 11.15 17.78 14.09
CA LEU A 223 12.45 17.24 13.71
C LEU A 223 12.80 17.48 12.24
N LYS A 224 11.81 17.74 11.37
CA LYS A 224 12.05 18.10 9.96
C LYS A 224 12.80 19.42 9.81
N TYR A 225 12.89 20.25 10.84
CA TYR A 225 13.67 21.50 10.83
C TYR A 225 15.09 21.34 11.37
N VAL A 226 15.41 20.21 12.04
CA VAL A 226 16.75 19.97 12.60
C VAL A 226 17.77 19.83 11.47
N PRO A 227 18.84 20.65 11.44
CA PRO A 227 19.92 20.52 10.46
C PRO A 227 20.51 19.12 10.37
N SER A 228 20.95 18.70 9.19
CA SER A 228 21.47 17.34 8.93
C SER A 228 22.76 16.98 9.67
N TRP A 229 23.46 17.98 10.23
CA TRP A 229 24.68 17.82 11.01
C TRP A 229 24.43 17.66 12.52
N LEU A 230 23.22 17.97 13.01
CA LEU A 230 22.86 17.82 14.42
C LEU A 230 22.41 16.39 14.75
N PRO A 231 22.57 15.93 16.01
CA PRO A 231 22.04 14.65 16.47
C PRO A 231 20.54 14.53 16.18
N GLY A 232 20.11 13.40 15.59
CA GLY A 232 18.73 13.18 15.14
C GLY A 232 18.39 13.74 13.76
N GLY A 233 19.29 14.51 13.12
CA GLY A 233 19.13 15.03 11.75
C GLY A 233 19.65 14.12 10.63
N GLY A 234 20.27 12.97 10.97
CA GLY A 234 20.96 12.09 10.02
C GLY A 234 20.07 11.56 8.89
N PHE A 235 18.77 11.32 9.16
CA PHE A 235 17.79 10.85 8.17
C PHE A 235 17.65 11.79 6.96
N LYS A 236 18.04 13.07 7.10
CA LYS A 236 18.00 14.05 6.01
C LYS A 236 19.05 13.79 4.91
N ARG A 237 20.12 13.05 5.21
CA ARG A 237 21.13 12.69 4.21
C ARG A 237 20.55 11.70 3.20
N ASP A 238 19.94 10.63 3.70
CA ASP A 238 19.22 9.66 2.89
C ASP A 238 18.05 10.32 2.18
N ALA A 239 17.33 11.21 2.89
CA ALA A 239 16.22 11.93 2.32
C ALA A 239 16.59 12.81 1.11
N ALA A 240 17.79 13.41 1.10
CA ALA A 240 18.23 14.20 -0.04
C ALA A 240 18.37 13.34 -1.31
N VAL A 241 18.99 12.16 -1.18
CA VAL A 241 19.13 11.19 -2.28
C VAL A 241 17.76 10.67 -2.72
N TRP A 242 16.91 10.29 -1.77
CA TRP A 242 15.58 9.75 -2.05
C TRP A 242 14.64 10.76 -2.69
N ARG A 243 14.73 12.04 -2.28
CA ARG A 243 13.94 13.14 -2.85
C ARG A 243 14.25 13.38 -4.32
N GLU A 244 15.52 13.29 -4.72
CA GLU A 244 15.90 13.39 -6.13
C GLU A 244 15.34 12.21 -6.93
N LYS A 245 15.53 10.97 -6.43
CA LYS A 245 15.03 9.75 -7.08
C LYS A 245 13.53 9.82 -7.34
N GLN A 246 12.72 10.07 -6.31
CA GLN A 246 11.25 10.11 -6.45
C GLN A 246 10.76 11.24 -7.37
N TYR A 247 11.45 12.39 -7.33
CA TYR A 247 11.11 13.53 -8.18
C TYR A 247 11.33 13.18 -9.66
N ARG A 248 12.46 12.54 -9.97
CA ARG A 248 12.77 12.07 -11.32
C ARG A 248 11.71 11.07 -11.82
N THR A 249 11.28 10.13 -10.99
CA THR A 249 10.25 9.15 -11.35
C THR A 249 8.96 9.80 -11.82
N LYS A 250 8.47 10.81 -11.08
CA LYS A 250 7.23 11.51 -11.42
C LYS A 250 7.40 12.38 -12.68
N GLU A 251 8.44 13.21 -12.70
CA GLU A 251 8.58 14.24 -13.74
C GLU A 251 9.13 13.67 -15.06
N LEU A 252 10.11 12.77 -15.01
CA LEU A 252 10.81 12.32 -16.22
C LEU A 252 9.92 11.45 -17.11
N MET A 253 9.14 10.55 -16.51
CA MET A 253 8.22 9.68 -17.26
C MET A 253 7.10 10.50 -17.92
N PHE A 254 6.52 11.44 -17.17
CA PHE A 254 5.52 12.35 -17.72
C PHE A 254 6.12 13.21 -18.85
N LYS A 255 7.27 13.85 -18.61
CA LYS A 255 7.96 14.66 -19.62
C LYS A 255 8.23 13.85 -20.88
N ARG A 256 8.72 12.61 -20.75
CA ARG A 256 9.01 11.74 -21.89
C ARG A 256 7.75 11.41 -22.70
N ALA A 257 6.66 11.10 -22.03
CA ALA A 257 5.37 10.84 -22.68
C ALA A 257 4.86 12.09 -23.42
N SER A 258 4.94 13.27 -22.78
CA SER A 258 4.53 14.55 -23.37
C SER A 258 5.37 14.94 -24.59
N GLU A 259 6.69 14.76 -24.54
CA GLU A 259 7.58 15.01 -25.68
C GLU A 259 7.26 14.09 -26.87
N MET A 260 6.89 12.84 -26.60
CA MET A 260 6.47 11.92 -27.66
C MET A 260 5.15 12.33 -28.30
N LEU A 261 4.19 12.83 -27.50
CA LEU A 261 2.91 13.34 -28.01
C LEU A 261 3.11 14.58 -28.90
N ALA A 262 4.11 15.41 -28.61
CA ALA A 262 4.42 16.60 -29.40
C ALA A 262 5.20 16.31 -30.72
N SER A 263 5.70 15.09 -30.91
CA SER A 263 6.53 14.76 -32.07
C SER A 263 5.69 14.53 -33.34
N PRO A 264 5.98 15.21 -34.47
CA PRO A 264 5.24 15.03 -35.73
C PRO A 264 5.46 13.66 -36.39
N THR A 265 6.46 12.89 -35.96
CA THR A 265 6.69 11.50 -36.39
C THR A 265 6.01 10.47 -35.49
N ALA A 266 5.32 10.91 -34.43
CA ALA A 266 4.47 10.05 -33.63
C ALA A 266 3.19 9.75 -34.40
N GLY A 267 3.30 9.01 -35.51
CA GLY A 267 2.15 8.44 -36.20
C GLY A 267 1.32 7.70 -35.15
N ALA A 268 0.17 8.27 -34.78
CA ALA A 268 -0.59 7.91 -33.60
C ALA A 268 0.32 7.56 -32.40
N ALA A 269 0.83 8.57 -31.68
CA ALA A 269 1.36 8.36 -30.33
C ALA A 269 0.47 7.35 -29.61
N ARG A 270 1.04 6.20 -29.23
CA ARG A 270 0.25 5.02 -28.82
C ARG A 270 -0.73 5.43 -27.76
N GLN A 271 -2.01 5.08 -27.96
CA GLN A 271 -3.08 5.32 -26.99
C GLN A 271 -2.59 4.95 -25.59
N SER A 272 -2.52 5.93 -24.70
CA SER A 272 -2.03 5.79 -23.34
C SER A 272 -2.91 6.60 -22.39
N ILE A 273 -2.85 6.28 -21.11
CA ILE A 273 -3.62 7.03 -20.12
C ILE A 273 -3.12 8.48 -20.00
N THR A 274 -1.80 8.70 -20.16
CA THR A 274 -1.24 10.07 -20.17
C THR A 274 -1.80 10.90 -21.32
N SER A 275 -1.86 10.35 -22.55
CA SER A 275 -2.41 11.07 -23.70
C SER A 275 -3.91 11.35 -23.52
N GLU A 276 -4.68 10.36 -23.04
CA GLU A 276 -6.12 10.52 -22.79
C GLU A 276 -6.40 11.62 -21.73
N LEU A 277 -5.61 11.67 -20.65
CA LEU A 277 -5.76 12.69 -19.61
C LEU A 277 -5.37 14.09 -20.08
N LEU A 278 -4.38 14.20 -20.97
CA LEU A 278 -3.96 15.47 -21.58
C LEU A 278 -5.00 15.98 -22.60
N ASP A 279 -5.60 15.08 -23.39
CA ASP A 279 -6.53 15.43 -24.48
C ASP A 279 -7.96 15.69 -24.00
N ALA A 280 -8.52 14.83 -23.15
CA ALA A 280 -9.97 14.80 -22.86
C ALA A 280 -10.37 15.56 -21.60
N GLY A 281 -9.43 15.75 -20.66
CA GLY A 281 -9.72 16.25 -19.33
C GLY A 281 -10.86 15.50 -18.61
N PHE A 282 -11.49 16.10 -17.59
CA PHE A 282 -12.67 15.50 -16.93
C PHE A 282 -13.96 15.98 -17.59
N GLY A 283 -14.54 15.16 -18.47
CA GLY A 283 -15.80 15.50 -19.14
C GLY A 283 -15.69 16.75 -20.02
N GLY A 284 -14.53 16.96 -20.64
CA GLY A 284 -14.24 18.12 -21.49
C GLY A 284 -13.64 19.34 -20.76
N ALA A 285 -13.50 19.31 -19.43
CA ALA A 285 -12.81 20.35 -18.67
C ALA A 285 -11.34 19.99 -18.44
N SER A 286 -10.42 20.95 -18.62
CA SER A 286 -8.99 20.73 -18.40
C SER A 286 -8.70 20.26 -16.97
N ILE A 287 -7.84 19.25 -16.86
CA ILE A 287 -7.34 18.75 -15.58
C ILE A 287 -6.04 19.49 -15.26
N ASP A 288 -5.85 19.83 -13.99
CA ASP A 288 -4.56 20.36 -13.53
C ASP A 288 -3.43 19.38 -13.87
N GLU A 289 -2.39 19.85 -14.55
CA GLU A 289 -1.24 19.05 -14.97
C GLU A 289 -0.63 18.28 -13.78
N GLU A 290 -0.61 18.89 -12.59
CA GLU A 290 -0.10 18.22 -11.39
C GLU A 290 -0.96 17.02 -10.99
N VAL A 291 -2.28 17.09 -11.18
CA VAL A 291 -3.17 15.94 -10.97
C VAL A 291 -2.87 14.83 -11.97
N ILE A 292 -2.60 15.18 -13.24
CA ILE A 292 -2.22 14.21 -14.27
C ILE A 292 -0.90 13.53 -13.89
N LYS A 293 0.15 14.31 -13.61
CA LYS A 293 1.48 13.83 -13.18
C LYS A 293 1.39 12.89 -11.98
N ASN A 294 0.64 13.28 -10.96
CA ASN A 294 0.47 12.49 -9.74
C ASN A 294 -0.28 11.18 -10.02
N THR A 295 -1.30 11.23 -10.89
CA THR A 295 -2.10 10.07 -11.31
C THR A 295 -1.22 9.06 -12.05
N VAL A 296 -0.54 9.49 -13.12
CA VAL A 296 0.29 8.58 -13.92
C VAL A 296 1.51 8.09 -13.15
N GLY A 297 2.08 8.94 -12.29
CA GLY A 297 3.15 8.57 -11.38
C GLY A 297 2.74 7.48 -10.39
N VAL A 298 1.54 7.58 -9.78
CA VAL A 298 1.10 6.57 -8.79
C VAL A 298 0.72 5.25 -9.45
N MET A 299 0.13 5.31 -10.65
CA MET A 299 -0.13 4.11 -11.46
C MET A 299 1.15 3.35 -11.73
N TYR A 300 2.18 4.06 -12.20
CA TYR A 300 3.48 3.51 -12.53
C TYR A 300 4.15 2.78 -11.36
N ILE A 301 4.30 3.45 -10.21
CA ILE A 301 4.97 2.83 -9.07
C ILE A 301 4.14 1.68 -8.48
N ALA A 302 2.82 1.83 -8.36
CA ALA A 302 2.00 0.83 -7.71
C ALA A 302 1.79 -0.43 -8.58
N GLY A 303 1.68 -0.26 -9.90
CA GLY A 303 1.36 -1.34 -10.82
C GLY A 303 2.51 -2.29 -11.13
N ALA A 304 3.76 -1.83 -11.01
CA ALA A 304 4.95 -2.64 -11.29
C ALA A 304 5.25 -3.65 -10.16
N ASP A 305 5.42 -3.16 -8.93
CA ASP A 305 5.91 -3.99 -7.83
C ASP A 305 4.85 -4.96 -7.28
N THR A 306 3.60 -4.51 -7.10
CA THR A 306 2.54 -5.33 -6.50
C THR A 306 2.12 -6.51 -7.38
N SER A 307 2.05 -6.29 -8.70
CA SER A 307 1.75 -7.35 -9.68
C SER A 307 2.88 -8.37 -9.72
N PHE A 308 4.14 -7.92 -9.72
CA PHE A 308 5.31 -8.79 -9.64
C PHE A 308 5.32 -9.64 -8.36
N ALA A 309 5.05 -9.04 -7.20
CA ALA A 309 4.95 -9.75 -5.93
C ALA A 309 3.88 -10.85 -5.97
N SER A 310 2.74 -10.58 -6.61
CA SER A 310 1.65 -11.55 -6.82
C SER A 310 2.07 -12.71 -7.74
N MET A 311 2.75 -12.41 -8.85
CA MET A 311 3.30 -13.44 -9.75
C MET A 311 4.32 -14.33 -9.04
N ARG A 312 5.21 -13.74 -8.23
CA ARG A 312 6.20 -14.47 -7.42
C ARG A 312 5.51 -15.40 -6.42
N ALA A 313 4.46 -14.92 -5.76
CA ALA A 313 3.66 -15.75 -4.85
C ALA A 313 2.97 -16.91 -5.57
N PHE A 314 2.41 -16.67 -6.77
CA PHE A 314 1.81 -17.72 -7.59
C PHE A 314 2.82 -18.80 -7.97
N VAL A 315 4.00 -18.43 -8.50
CA VAL A 315 5.03 -19.41 -8.85
C VAL A 315 5.51 -20.19 -7.63
N HIS A 316 5.72 -19.51 -6.50
CA HIS A 316 6.06 -20.18 -5.25
C HIS A 316 4.99 -21.23 -4.86
N ALA A 317 3.72 -20.85 -4.89
CA ALA A 317 2.61 -21.76 -4.58
C ALA A 317 2.59 -22.98 -5.52
N MET A 318 2.76 -22.77 -6.83
CA MET A 318 2.76 -23.89 -7.80
C MET A 318 3.95 -24.84 -7.61
N LEU A 319 5.11 -24.32 -7.20
CA LEU A 319 6.30 -25.14 -6.91
C LEU A 319 6.12 -25.99 -5.64
N VAL A 320 5.46 -25.45 -4.61
CA VAL A 320 5.23 -26.15 -3.34
C VAL A 320 4.01 -27.08 -3.40
N HIS A 321 3.04 -26.79 -4.27
CA HIS A 321 1.80 -27.56 -4.44
C HIS A 321 1.65 -28.13 -5.87
N PRO A 322 2.50 -29.08 -6.29
CA PRO A 322 2.52 -29.57 -7.68
C PRO A 322 1.21 -30.26 -8.12
N THR A 323 0.46 -30.84 -7.19
CA THR A 323 -0.87 -31.41 -7.50
C THR A 323 -1.86 -30.33 -7.93
N VAL A 324 -1.83 -29.16 -7.30
CA VAL A 324 -2.66 -28.02 -7.69
C VAL A 324 -2.24 -27.53 -9.07
N GLN A 325 -0.93 -27.41 -9.32
CA GLN A 325 -0.41 -27.02 -10.63
C GLN A 325 -0.90 -27.95 -11.74
N ARG A 326 -0.82 -29.27 -11.55
CA ARG A 326 -1.34 -30.26 -12.53
C ARG A 326 -2.84 -30.14 -12.75
N THR A 327 -3.60 -29.80 -11.72
CA THR A 327 -5.05 -29.62 -11.83
C THR A 327 -5.40 -28.37 -12.64
N VAL A 328 -4.66 -27.27 -12.46
CA VAL A 328 -4.77 -26.08 -13.33
C VAL A 328 -4.42 -26.43 -14.77
N GLN A 329 -3.36 -27.18 -15.00
CA GLN A 329 -2.97 -27.62 -16.35
C GLN A 329 -4.07 -28.47 -17.01
N ALA A 330 -4.65 -29.41 -16.28
CA ALA A 330 -5.76 -30.23 -16.78
C ALA A 330 -7.01 -29.40 -17.10
N GLU A 331 -7.33 -28.37 -16.30
CA GLU A 331 -8.41 -27.44 -16.63
C GLU A 331 -8.12 -26.66 -17.92
N LEU A 332 -6.90 -26.13 -18.07
CA LEU A 332 -6.47 -25.43 -19.27
C LEU A 332 -6.54 -26.33 -20.51
N ASP A 333 -6.02 -27.55 -20.44
CA ASP A 333 -6.04 -28.52 -21.54
C ASP A 333 -7.48 -28.91 -21.94
N ALA A 334 -8.40 -28.95 -20.98
CA ALA A 334 -9.80 -29.29 -21.23
C ALA A 334 -10.64 -28.13 -21.79
N LYS A 335 -10.27 -26.87 -21.48
CA LYS A 335 -11.09 -25.68 -21.79
C LYS A 335 -10.51 -24.80 -22.89
N ILE A 336 -9.21 -24.86 -23.13
CA ILE A 336 -8.52 -24.02 -24.10
C ILE A 336 -8.13 -24.85 -25.33
N PRO A 337 -8.48 -24.43 -26.55
CA PRO A 337 -8.05 -25.12 -27.76
C PRO A 337 -6.53 -25.11 -27.91
N THR A 338 -5.94 -26.25 -28.31
CA THR A 338 -4.49 -26.40 -28.52
C THR A 338 -3.94 -25.52 -29.66
N SER A 339 -4.79 -24.94 -30.49
CA SER A 339 -4.42 -24.07 -31.60
C SER A 339 -4.06 -22.63 -31.18
N ARG A 340 -4.25 -22.25 -29.92
CA ARG A 340 -3.97 -20.89 -29.43
C ARG A 340 -3.56 -20.85 -27.95
N LEU A 341 -2.98 -19.74 -27.54
CA LEU A 341 -2.76 -19.44 -26.11
C LEU A 341 -4.06 -18.99 -25.43
N PRO A 342 -4.16 -19.12 -24.10
CA PRO A 342 -5.25 -18.54 -23.32
C PRO A 342 -5.30 -17.01 -23.46
N THR A 343 -6.50 -16.47 -23.44
CA THR A 343 -6.80 -15.03 -23.47
C THR A 343 -7.61 -14.65 -22.24
N LEU A 344 -7.71 -13.35 -21.94
CA LEU A 344 -8.50 -12.88 -20.79
C LEU A 344 -10.00 -13.13 -20.96
N THR A 345 -10.48 -13.37 -22.18
CA THR A 345 -11.87 -13.78 -22.44
C THR A 345 -12.18 -15.20 -21.95
N ASP A 346 -11.15 -16.04 -21.80
CA ASP A 346 -11.31 -17.41 -21.31
C ASP A 346 -11.50 -17.49 -19.79
N ARG A 347 -11.18 -16.43 -19.04
CA ARG A 347 -11.14 -16.43 -17.57
C ARG A 347 -12.41 -16.96 -16.92
N SER A 348 -13.58 -16.63 -17.47
CA SER A 348 -14.88 -17.11 -16.94
C SER A 348 -15.09 -18.62 -17.06
N HIS A 349 -14.32 -19.30 -17.92
CA HIS A 349 -14.38 -20.75 -18.13
C HIS A 349 -13.31 -21.52 -17.35
N LEU A 350 -12.50 -20.82 -16.53
CA LEU A 350 -11.39 -21.38 -15.76
C LEU A 350 -11.60 -21.19 -14.24
N PRO A 351 -12.69 -21.73 -13.66
CA PRO A 351 -13.04 -21.51 -12.26
C PRO A 351 -11.98 -22.06 -11.29
N TYR A 352 -11.28 -23.14 -11.61
CA TYR A 352 -10.23 -23.68 -10.74
C TYR A 352 -8.99 -22.78 -10.75
N LEU A 353 -8.55 -22.28 -11.91
CA LEU A 353 -7.49 -21.28 -11.97
C LEU A 353 -7.86 -20.00 -11.19
N GLU A 354 -9.10 -19.51 -11.32
CA GLU A 354 -9.58 -18.35 -10.55
C GLU A 354 -9.55 -18.62 -9.04
N ALA A 355 -9.94 -19.83 -8.61
CA ALA A 355 -9.87 -20.26 -7.22
C ALA A 355 -8.42 -20.33 -6.70
N VAL A 356 -7.48 -20.81 -7.53
CA VAL A 356 -6.05 -20.82 -7.22
C VAL A 356 -5.51 -19.40 -7.06
N ILE A 357 -5.86 -18.46 -7.95
CA ILE A 357 -5.44 -17.06 -7.85
C ILE A 357 -5.93 -16.44 -6.54
N ARG A 358 -7.19 -16.68 -6.15
CA ARG A 358 -7.75 -16.22 -4.88
C ARG A 358 -7.03 -16.82 -3.67
N GLU A 359 -6.69 -18.11 -3.72
CA GLU A 359 -5.95 -18.77 -2.64
C GLU A 359 -4.50 -18.25 -2.52
N VAL A 360 -3.83 -17.98 -3.64
CA VAL A 360 -2.52 -17.31 -3.63
C VAL A 360 -2.59 -15.96 -2.93
N MET A 361 -3.58 -15.13 -3.28
CA MET A 361 -3.75 -13.81 -2.67
C MET A 361 -4.11 -13.89 -1.18
N ARG A 362 -4.85 -14.92 -0.76
CA ARG A 362 -5.19 -15.18 0.64
C ARG A 362 -3.95 -15.61 1.44
N THR A 363 -3.20 -16.58 0.94
CA THR A 363 -2.04 -17.16 1.64
C THR A 363 -0.85 -16.20 1.67
N TYR A 364 -0.62 -15.46 0.58
CA TYR A 364 0.52 -14.56 0.42
C TYR A 364 0.06 -13.12 0.12
N PRO A 365 -0.59 -12.43 1.07
CA PRO A 365 -1.08 -11.08 0.84
C PRO A 365 0.09 -10.12 0.62
N VAL A 366 0.11 -9.44 -0.53
CA VAL A 366 1.18 -8.48 -0.90
C VAL A 366 1.30 -7.34 0.11
N THR A 367 0.19 -6.91 0.70
CA THR A 367 0.14 -5.85 1.72
C THR A 367 -0.49 -6.38 3.02
N PRO A 368 0.25 -7.13 3.85
CA PRO A 368 -0.30 -7.83 5.02
C PRO A 368 -0.85 -6.91 6.12
N MET A 369 -0.38 -5.66 6.18
CA MET A 369 -0.88 -4.61 7.09
C MET A 369 -1.70 -3.52 6.38
N GLY A 370 -2.00 -3.70 5.09
CA GLY A 370 -2.65 -2.68 4.27
C GLY A 370 -1.90 -1.34 4.26
N VAL A 371 -2.66 -0.25 4.05
CA VAL A 371 -2.16 1.12 4.19
C VAL A 371 -2.84 1.76 5.38
N SER A 372 -2.12 2.54 6.18
CA SER A 372 -2.66 3.18 7.39
C SER A 372 -3.71 4.24 7.07
N HIS A 373 -4.79 4.24 7.84
CA HIS A 373 -5.88 5.22 7.82
C HIS A 373 -5.81 6.13 9.04
N ARG A 374 -6.53 7.26 9.02
CA ARG A 374 -6.65 8.17 10.17
C ARG A 374 -8.11 8.50 10.46
N VAL A 375 -8.47 8.48 11.75
CA VAL A 375 -9.82 8.83 12.20
C VAL A 375 -10.01 10.35 12.20
N THR A 376 -11.09 10.86 11.59
CA THR A 376 -11.34 12.31 11.45
C THR A 376 -12.09 12.93 12.63
N LYS A 377 -12.82 12.14 13.42
CA LYS A 377 -13.54 12.56 14.62
C LYS A 377 -13.53 11.45 15.69
N ASP A 378 -13.81 11.80 16.93
CA ASP A 378 -14.02 10.82 18.00
C ASP A 378 -15.17 9.87 17.60
N ASP A 379 -15.02 8.60 17.93
CA ASP A 379 -16.00 7.55 17.64
C ASP A 379 -16.10 6.55 18.81
N GLU A 380 -17.19 5.78 18.85
CA GLU A 380 -17.41 4.70 19.82
C GLU A 380 -17.71 3.40 19.06
N TYR A 381 -17.02 2.32 19.42
CA TYR A 381 -17.17 1.01 18.81
C TYR A 381 -17.18 -0.06 19.88
N GLU A 382 -18.30 -0.79 20.02
CA GLU A 382 -18.46 -1.86 21.02
C GLU A 382 -18.09 -1.43 22.46
N GLY A 383 -18.45 -0.20 22.83
CA GLY A 383 -18.15 0.39 24.14
C GLY A 383 -16.70 0.85 24.32
N MET A 384 -15.90 0.82 23.24
CA MET A 384 -14.54 1.33 23.16
C MET A 384 -14.51 2.70 22.48
N HIS A 385 -13.82 3.64 23.12
CA HIS A 385 -13.59 4.97 22.59
C HIS A 385 -12.44 5.00 21.59
N ILE A 386 -12.71 5.43 20.37
CA ILE A 386 -11.72 5.63 19.31
C ILE A 386 -11.42 7.13 19.19
N PRO A 387 -10.21 7.59 19.55
CA PRO A 387 -9.91 9.01 19.55
C PRO A 387 -9.71 9.57 18.14
N LYS A 388 -10.18 10.79 17.93
CA LYS A 388 -9.87 11.60 16.75
C LYS A 388 -8.36 11.65 16.52
N GLY A 389 -7.95 11.44 15.27
CA GLY A 389 -6.56 11.49 14.86
C GLY A 389 -5.80 10.19 15.09
N ALA A 390 -6.41 9.16 15.69
CA ALA A 390 -5.81 7.84 15.76
C ALA A 390 -5.47 7.29 14.38
N THR A 391 -4.32 6.64 14.27
CA THR A 391 -3.96 5.83 13.12
C THR A 391 -4.67 4.48 13.22
N VAL A 392 -5.32 4.05 12.15
CA VAL A 392 -6.03 2.77 12.08
C VAL A 392 -5.39 1.91 11.01
N ILE A 393 -5.06 0.67 11.37
CA ILE A 393 -4.37 -0.28 10.49
C ILE A 393 -5.19 -1.56 10.43
N ALA A 394 -5.56 -2.01 9.24
CA ALA A 394 -6.18 -3.32 9.05
C ALA A 394 -5.08 -4.37 8.91
N ASN A 395 -5.02 -5.32 9.83
CA ASN A 395 -4.16 -6.48 9.71
C ASN A 395 -4.79 -7.48 8.74
N THR A 396 -4.64 -7.20 7.45
CA THR A 396 -5.15 -8.03 6.35
C THR A 396 -4.68 -9.48 6.47
N TRP A 397 -3.43 -9.71 6.89
CA TRP A 397 -2.94 -11.07 7.12
C TRP A 397 -3.72 -11.81 8.20
N ALA A 398 -3.99 -11.17 9.34
CA ALA A 398 -4.78 -11.79 10.41
C ALA A 398 -6.20 -12.12 9.93
N ILE A 399 -6.82 -11.23 9.15
CA ILE A 399 -8.16 -11.45 8.58
C ILE A 399 -8.16 -12.64 7.60
N LEU A 400 -7.16 -12.73 6.72
CA LEU A 400 -7.03 -13.81 5.73
C LEU A 400 -6.55 -15.15 6.33
N ASN A 401 -6.14 -15.14 7.61
CA ASN A 401 -5.76 -16.30 8.39
C ASN A 401 -6.70 -16.56 9.58
N ASP A 402 -7.87 -15.91 9.60
CA ASP A 402 -8.90 -16.18 10.61
C ASP A 402 -9.54 -17.54 10.34
N GLU A 403 -9.36 -18.49 11.26
CA GLU A 403 -9.88 -19.85 11.16
C GLU A 403 -11.41 -19.92 11.05
N GLN A 404 -12.13 -18.89 11.50
CA GLN A 404 -13.59 -18.81 11.36
C GLN A 404 -14.02 -18.48 9.92
N LEU A 405 -13.22 -17.68 9.21
CA LEU A 405 -13.49 -17.29 7.83
C LEU A 405 -12.86 -18.26 6.83
N TYR A 406 -11.66 -18.76 7.16
CA TYR A 406 -10.87 -19.66 6.34
C TYR A 406 -10.44 -20.86 7.19
N PRO A 407 -11.29 -21.90 7.29
CA PRO A 407 -10.92 -23.14 7.96
C PRO A 407 -9.61 -23.70 7.42
N GLU A 408 -8.74 -24.15 8.33
CA GLU A 408 -7.38 -24.62 8.03
C GLU A 408 -6.59 -23.57 7.20
N PRO A 409 -6.36 -22.36 7.74
CA PRO A 409 -5.83 -21.24 6.98
C PRO A 409 -4.36 -21.43 6.55
N ASN A 410 -3.63 -22.31 7.24
CA ASN A 410 -2.25 -22.68 6.91
C ASN A 410 -2.17 -23.65 5.72
N GLU A 411 -3.27 -24.31 5.36
CA GLU A 411 -3.34 -25.22 4.22
C GLU A 411 -3.71 -24.44 2.95
N PHE A 412 -2.98 -24.70 1.86
CA PHE A 412 -3.27 -24.14 0.55
C PHE A 412 -4.36 -24.97 -0.14
N LYS A 413 -5.60 -24.50 -0.08
CA LYS A 413 -6.80 -25.22 -0.56
C LYS A 413 -7.63 -24.34 -1.50
N PRO A 414 -7.32 -24.31 -2.81
CA PRO A 414 -8.10 -23.56 -3.80
C PRO A 414 -9.61 -23.87 -3.77
N GLU A 415 -9.97 -25.10 -3.41
CA GLU A 415 -11.36 -25.59 -3.35
C GLU A 415 -12.26 -24.73 -2.47
N ARG A 416 -11.69 -23.98 -1.50
CA ARG A 416 -12.45 -23.07 -0.65
C ARG A 416 -13.16 -21.96 -1.43
N PHE A 417 -12.66 -21.60 -2.61
CA PHE A 417 -13.25 -20.56 -3.46
C PHE A 417 -14.10 -21.09 -4.61
N LEU A 418 -14.12 -22.41 -4.86
CA LEU A 418 -14.86 -22.98 -5.98
C LEU A 418 -16.38 -22.82 -5.83
N ARG A 419 -16.91 -22.89 -4.60
CA ARG A 419 -18.36 -22.77 -4.37
C ARG A 419 -18.94 -21.42 -4.79
N ASP A 420 -18.14 -20.35 -4.75
CA ASP A 420 -18.57 -19.00 -5.14
C ASP A 420 -18.38 -18.75 -6.65
N LEU A 421 -17.77 -19.69 -7.37
CA LEU A 421 -17.36 -19.57 -8.77
C LEU A 421 -18.11 -20.52 -9.71
N LEU A 422 -18.80 -21.52 -9.17
CA LEU A 422 -19.70 -22.45 -9.87
C LEU A 422 -21.15 -21.97 -9.69
#